data_AF-A0A6L5G491-F1
#
_entry.id   AF-A0A6L5G491-F1
#
_cell.length_a   1.000
_cell.length_b   1.000
_cell.length_c   1.000
_cell.angle_alpha   90.00
_cell.angle_beta   90.00
_cell.angle_gamma   90.00
#
_symmetry.space_group_name_H-M   'P 1'
#
loop_
_entity.id
_entity.type
_entity.pdbx_description
1 polymer ?
#
loop_
_entity_poly.entity_id
_entity_poly.type
_entity_poly.pdbx_seq_one_letter_code
_entity_poly.pdbx_strand_id
1 'polypeptide(L)'
;MRNDATRQTPMRRKLIGRKLKLARRKAGLALRHPEIAARVGSTRTAQRLEDGEATSITFPAIGSLCDLYGMPREEKFELERLWRLGPATTWTQPRGRSLFGFKAFRELQLRASVVHQFESTFVPGQLQTEKHMRMLFGRNHNLSELEAEQETQERLRSQQPFWGGDGPEHHFLLSEAALRFGCDAEQLDRLIEADSLDHATVRYLPFSEGPPPLMHLPFFLLSFPAEDDPDIVYVEAQNAYIYFEEAESVKYYRNALASVADRARSIKEFKL
;
A
#
# COMPACT_ATOMS: atom_id res chain seq x y z
N MET A 1 12.04 15.89 -29.94
CA MET A 1 11.64 16.45 -28.62
C MET A 1 11.95 15.40 -27.57
N ARG A 2 12.93 15.66 -26.69
CA ARG A 2 13.20 14.78 -25.54
C ARG A 2 12.07 15.03 -24.54
N ASN A 3 11.33 13.97 -24.21
CA ASN A 3 10.25 14.02 -23.23
C ASN A 3 10.91 14.14 -21.85
N ASP A 4 11.04 15.37 -21.37
CA ASP A 4 11.64 15.72 -20.08
C ASP A 4 10.62 15.54 -18.94
N ALA A 5 9.94 14.38 -18.95
CA ALA A 5 9.30 13.88 -17.75
C ALA A 5 10.45 13.47 -16.83
N THR A 6 10.70 14.28 -15.79
CA THR A 6 11.56 13.94 -14.66
C THR A 6 11.35 12.47 -14.36
N ARG A 7 12.39 11.62 -14.53
CA ARG A 7 12.26 10.16 -14.42
C ARG A 7 12.01 9.83 -12.96
N GLN A 8 10.75 9.93 -12.53
CA GLN A 8 10.30 9.50 -11.22
C GLN A 8 10.75 8.06 -11.00
N THR A 9 11.34 7.81 -9.84
CA THR A 9 11.88 6.49 -9.56
C THR A 9 10.76 5.63 -8.99
N PRO A 10 10.39 4.50 -9.64
CA PRO A 10 9.27 3.68 -9.17
C PRO A 10 9.43 3.28 -7.70
N MET A 11 8.37 3.37 -6.91
CA MET A 11 8.40 3.07 -5.47
C MET A 11 8.90 1.66 -5.17
N ARG A 12 8.69 0.70 -6.08
CA ARG A 12 9.27 -0.65 -5.98
C ARG A 12 10.80 -0.65 -5.92
N ARG A 13 11.50 0.32 -6.52
CA ARG A 13 12.98 0.42 -6.42
C ARG A 13 13.40 0.70 -4.99
N LYS A 14 12.64 1.52 -4.26
CA LYS A 14 12.84 1.79 -2.83
C LYS A 14 12.58 0.56 -1.97
N LEU A 15 11.52 -0.19 -2.29
CA LEU A 15 11.25 -1.47 -1.62
C LEU A 15 12.39 -2.47 -1.82
N ILE A 16 12.88 -2.62 -3.05
CA ILE A 16 14.02 -3.50 -3.39
C ILE A 16 15.29 -3.03 -2.65
N GLY A 17 15.62 -1.74 -2.73
CA GLY A 17 16.79 -1.16 -2.07
C GLY A 17 16.79 -1.41 -0.56
N ARG A 18 15.65 -1.19 0.10
CA ARG A 18 15.49 -1.49 1.53
C ARG A 18 15.65 -2.97 1.85
N LYS A 19 15.05 -3.86 1.04
CA LYS A 19 15.21 -5.31 1.23
C LYS A 19 16.68 -5.74 1.12
N LEU A 20 17.41 -5.22 0.12
CA LEU A 20 18.84 -5.45 -0.04
C LEU A 20 19.66 -4.91 1.13
N LYS A 21 19.36 -3.69 1.60
CA LYS A 21 19.99 -3.06 2.77
C LYS A 21 19.81 -3.90 4.04
N LEU A 22 18.60 -4.41 4.26
CA LEU A 22 18.30 -5.30 5.39
C LEU A 22 19.05 -6.64 5.27
N ALA A 23 19.05 -7.25 4.09
CA ALA A 23 19.79 -8.49 3.84
C ALA A 23 21.30 -8.32 4.05
N ARG A 24 21.89 -7.23 3.54
CA ARG A 24 23.30 -6.90 3.76
C ARG A 24 23.63 -6.76 5.24
N ARG A 25 22.80 -6.02 5.99
CA ARG A 25 22.97 -5.84 7.44
C ARG A 25 22.87 -7.17 8.19
N LYS A 26 21.93 -8.03 7.81
CA LYS A 26 21.78 -9.39 8.38
C LYS A 26 23.00 -10.26 8.10
N ALA A 27 23.64 -10.10 6.94
CA ALA A 27 24.88 -10.78 6.58
C ALA A 27 26.13 -10.19 7.28
N GLY A 28 25.98 -9.13 8.09
CA GLY A 28 27.10 -8.49 8.80
C GLY A 28 28.05 -7.70 7.90
N LEU A 29 27.67 -7.42 6.66
CA LEU A 29 28.54 -6.75 5.69
C LEU A 29 28.39 -5.23 5.76
N ALA A 30 29.52 -4.52 5.86
CA ALA A 30 29.54 -3.07 5.69
C ALA A 30 29.27 -2.69 4.22
N LEU A 31 28.67 -1.52 3.97
CA LEU A 31 28.40 -1.07 2.60
C LEU A 31 29.68 -0.92 1.76
N ARG A 32 30.80 -0.57 2.40
CA ARG A 32 32.13 -0.45 1.80
C ARG A 32 32.83 -1.79 1.55
N HIS A 33 32.16 -2.93 1.74
CA HIS A 33 32.75 -4.23 1.52
C HIS A 33 33.19 -4.38 0.04
N PRO A 34 34.44 -4.79 -0.26
CA PRO A 34 34.98 -4.82 -1.62
C PRO A 34 34.13 -5.61 -2.62
N GLU A 35 33.62 -6.77 -2.20
CA GLU A 35 32.75 -7.63 -3.02
C GLU A 35 31.45 -6.95 -3.50
N ILE A 36 30.94 -5.96 -2.76
CA ILE A 36 29.76 -5.19 -3.15
C ILE A 36 30.13 -4.27 -4.31
N ALA A 37 31.21 -3.48 -4.14
CA ALA A 37 31.69 -2.58 -5.17
C ALA A 37 32.09 -3.33 -6.45
N ALA A 38 32.67 -4.53 -6.33
CA ALA A 38 32.98 -5.39 -7.47
C ALA A 38 31.72 -5.81 -8.27
N ARG A 39 30.57 -5.98 -7.62
CA ARG A 39 29.31 -6.39 -8.25
C ARG A 39 28.52 -5.25 -8.89
N VAL A 40 28.55 -4.06 -8.28
CA VAL A 40 27.74 -2.90 -8.73
C VAL A 40 28.57 -1.72 -9.23
N GLY A 41 29.88 -1.89 -9.32
CA GLY A 41 30.85 -0.92 -9.86
C GLY A 41 31.37 0.10 -8.84
N SER A 42 30.62 0.47 -7.81
CA SER A 42 31.13 1.36 -6.75
C SER A 42 30.29 1.32 -5.47
N THR A 43 30.89 1.71 -4.34
CA THR A 43 30.16 1.92 -3.07
C THR A 43 29.09 3.00 -3.19
N ARG A 44 29.33 4.04 -4.00
CA ARG A 44 28.32 5.07 -4.30
C ARG A 44 27.11 4.47 -5.02
N THR A 45 27.34 3.61 -6.01
CA THR A 45 26.27 2.90 -6.70
C THR A 45 25.49 1.99 -5.76
N ALA A 46 26.17 1.31 -4.83
CA ALA A 46 25.53 0.48 -3.81
C ALA A 46 24.66 1.30 -2.86
N GLN A 47 25.12 2.47 -2.40
CA GLN A 47 24.34 3.38 -1.56
C GLN A 47 23.05 3.81 -2.27
N ARG A 48 23.17 4.30 -3.51
CA ARG A 48 22.03 4.74 -4.32
C ARG A 48 21.04 3.61 -4.59
N LEU A 49 21.54 2.39 -4.81
CA LEU A 49 20.71 1.18 -4.93
C LEU A 49 19.91 0.92 -3.64
N GLU A 50 20.57 0.98 -2.47
CA GLU A 50 19.91 0.74 -1.18
C GLU A 50 18.89 1.81 -0.80
N ASP A 51 19.10 3.05 -1.26
CA ASP A 51 18.17 4.16 -1.09
C ASP A 51 17.05 4.15 -2.14
N GLY A 52 17.16 3.26 -3.14
CA GLY A 52 16.16 3.07 -4.19
C GLY A 52 16.17 4.18 -5.24
N GLU A 53 17.29 4.88 -5.41
CA GLU A 53 17.47 5.88 -6.45
C GLU A 53 17.67 5.24 -7.85
N ALA A 54 17.48 6.05 -8.89
CA ALA A 54 17.72 5.65 -10.27
C ALA A 54 19.18 5.19 -10.49
N THR A 55 19.36 3.90 -10.78
CA THR A 55 20.67 3.29 -11.06
C THR A 55 20.61 2.43 -12.32
N SER A 56 21.71 2.34 -13.05
CA SER A 56 21.85 1.55 -14.28
C SER A 56 22.32 0.10 -14.00
N ILE A 57 21.87 -0.48 -12.89
CA ILE A 57 22.28 -1.82 -12.47
C ILE A 57 21.46 -2.86 -13.22
N THR A 58 22.11 -3.94 -13.65
CA THR A 58 21.47 -5.05 -14.33
C THR A 58 20.81 -5.99 -13.31
N PHE A 59 19.75 -6.71 -13.70
CA PHE A 59 19.13 -7.68 -12.79
C PHE A 59 20.10 -8.78 -12.31
N PRO A 60 21.09 -9.30 -13.09
CA PRO A 60 22.06 -10.27 -12.58
C PRO A 60 22.98 -9.71 -11.49
N ALA A 61 23.23 -8.40 -11.48
CA ALA A 61 23.97 -7.76 -10.39
C ALA A 61 23.14 -7.73 -9.09
N ILE A 62 21.82 -7.57 -9.18
CA ILE A 62 20.91 -7.77 -8.03
C ILE A 62 20.99 -9.21 -7.54
N GLY A 63 20.91 -10.19 -8.44
CA GLY A 63 21.09 -11.60 -8.11
C GLY A 63 22.41 -11.89 -7.40
N SER A 64 23.50 -11.30 -7.90
CA SER A 64 24.85 -11.46 -7.35
C SER A 64 25.00 -10.86 -5.96
N LEU A 65 24.29 -9.74 -5.67
CA LEU A 65 24.20 -9.19 -4.32
C LEU A 65 23.39 -10.09 -3.40
N CYS A 66 22.26 -10.63 -3.89
CA CYS A 66 21.45 -11.59 -3.12
C CYS A 66 22.27 -12.81 -2.71
N ASP A 67 23.09 -13.35 -3.62
CA ASP A 67 24.01 -14.46 -3.33
C ASP A 67 25.04 -14.06 -2.25
N LEU A 68 25.67 -12.89 -2.39
CA LEU A 68 26.63 -12.36 -1.41
C LEU A 68 25.99 -12.16 -0.03
N TYR A 69 24.72 -11.77 0.02
CA TYR A 69 23.99 -11.54 1.27
C TYR A 69 23.34 -12.82 1.83
N GLY A 70 23.50 -13.97 1.17
CA GLY A 70 22.93 -15.25 1.59
C GLY A 70 21.41 -15.28 1.55
N MET A 71 20.79 -14.57 0.61
CA MET A 71 19.32 -14.54 0.47
C MET A 71 18.79 -15.86 -0.11
N PRO A 72 17.60 -16.32 0.32
CA PRO A 72 16.97 -17.51 -0.27
C PRO A 72 16.72 -17.36 -1.78
N ARG A 73 16.78 -18.48 -2.50
CA ARG A 73 16.61 -18.52 -3.97
C ARG A 73 15.31 -17.86 -4.44
N GLU A 74 14.21 -18.07 -3.71
CA GLU A 74 12.90 -17.50 -4.02
C GLU A 74 12.90 -15.98 -3.90
N GLU A 75 13.50 -15.43 -2.82
CA GLU A 75 13.61 -13.99 -2.63
C GLU A 75 14.49 -13.36 -3.72
N LYS A 76 15.62 -14.01 -4.05
CA LYS A 76 16.50 -13.58 -5.14
C LYS A 76 15.74 -13.50 -6.47
N PHE A 77 15.02 -14.57 -6.83
CA PHE A 77 14.25 -14.62 -8.07
C PHE A 77 13.21 -13.49 -8.15
N GLU A 78 12.49 -13.24 -7.06
CA GLU A 78 11.50 -12.16 -7.01
C GLU A 78 12.15 -10.77 -7.11
N LEU A 79 13.29 -10.54 -6.46
CA LEU A 79 14.02 -9.28 -6.59
C LEU A 79 14.52 -9.05 -8.02
N GLU A 80 15.09 -10.07 -8.66
CA GLU A 80 15.52 -10.00 -10.06
C GLU A 80 14.33 -9.72 -11.00
N ARG A 81 13.20 -10.43 -10.80
CA ARG A 81 11.97 -10.25 -11.57
C ARG A 81 11.45 -8.82 -11.47
N LEU A 82 11.32 -8.28 -10.26
CA LEU A 82 10.84 -6.92 -10.03
C LEU A 82 11.82 -5.85 -10.52
N TRP A 83 13.12 -6.11 -10.41
CA TRP A 83 14.16 -5.21 -10.92
C TRP A 83 14.14 -5.10 -12.45
N ARG A 84 13.81 -6.20 -13.13
CA ARG A 84 13.69 -6.27 -14.59
C ARG A 84 12.51 -5.48 -15.14
N LEU A 85 11.49 -5.20 -14.32
CA LEU A 85 10.36 -4.37 -14.74
C LEU A 85 10.85 -2.96 -15.11
N GLY A 86 10.32 -2.43 -16.22
CA GLY A 86 10.63 -1.09 -16.72
C GLY A 86 9.92 0.01 -15.94
N PRO A 87 10.29 1.29 -16.16
CA PRO A 87 9.75 2.42 -15.40
C PRO A 87 8.21 2.54 -15.42
N ALA A 88 7.55 2.12 -16.50
CA ALA A 88 6.09 2.21 -16.68
C ALA A 88 5.44 0.83 -16.53
N THR A 89 5.41 0.25 -15.32
CA THR A 89 4.92 -1.12 -15.18
C THR A 89 4.17 -1.36 -13.87
N THR A 90 2.91 -1.75 -13.99
CA THR A 90 2.13 -2.42 -12.96
C THR A 90 2.85 -3.68 -12.52
N TRP A 91 2.98 -3.88 -11.22
CA TRP A 91 3.56 -5.10 -10.68
C TRP A 91 2.60 -5.80 -9.74
N THR A 92 2.67 -7.12 -9.77
CA THR A 92 1.79 -7.99 -8.98
C THR A 92 2.61 -8.91 -8.08
N GLN A 93 1.97 -9.29 -6.98
CA GLN A 93 2.50 -10.22 -6.00
C GLN A 93 1.41 -11.21 -5.59
N PRO A 94 1.67 -12.53 -5.63
CA PRO A 94 0.69 -13.53 -5.22
C PRO A 94 0.45 -13.48 -3.71
N ARG A 95 -0.80 -13.68 -3.29
CA ARG A 95 -1.14 -13.81 -1.86
C ARG A 95 -0.44 -15.04 -1.27
N GLY A 96 0.10 -14.92 -0.05
CA GLY A 96 0.74 -16.03 0.69
C GLY A 96 2.15 -16.45 0.24
N ARG A 97 2.62 -16.02 -0.93
CA ARG A 97 3.99 -16.33 -1.44
C ARG A 97 4.78 -15.07 -1.83
N SER A 98 4.31 -13.91 -1.39
CA SER A 98 4.87 -12.64 -1.80
C SER A 98 6.09 -12.24 -0.96
N LEU A 99 7.13 -11.76 -1.64
CA LEU A 99 8.24 -11.05 -1.00
C LEU A 99 7.83 -9.69 -0.43
N PHE A 100 6.92 -8.99 -1.12
CA PHE A 100 6.47 -7.62 -0.86
C PHE A 100 4.94 -7.54 -0.78
N GLY A 101 4.31 -8.43 -0.01
CA GLY A 101 2.85 -8.55 0.05
C GLY A 101 2.18 -7.35 0.72
N PHE A 102 1.16 -7.61 1.54
CA PHE A 102 0.52 -6.56 2.34
C PHE A 102 1.51 -5.71 3.17
N LYS A 103 2.64 -6.30 3.61
CA LYS A 103 3.70 -5.57 4.33
C LYS A 103 4.32 -4.43 3.52
N ALA A 104 4.50 -4.59 2.20
CA ALA A 104 5.05 -3.52 1.37
C ALA A 104 4.05 -2.38 1.21
N PHE A 105 2.78 -2.70 1.01
CA PHE A 105 1.71 -1.71 1.05
C PHE A 105 1.69 -0.95 2.38
N ARG A 106 1.76 -1.63 3.53
CA ARG A 106 1.83 -0.98 4.85
C ARG A 106 3.03 -0.04 4.98
N GLU A 107 4.19 -0.46 4.48
CA GLU A 107 5.39 0.40 4.47
C GLU A 107 5.19 1.66 3.61
N LEU A 108 4.58 1.50 2.44
CA LEU A 108 4.29 2.60 1.52
C LEU A 108 3.23 3.54 2.10
N GLN A 109 2.17 2.98 2.69
CA GLN A 109 1.11 3.74 3.36
C GLN A 109 1.67 4.63 4.47
N LEU A 110 2.58 4.10 5.30
CA LEU A 110 3.23 4.88 6.38
C LEU A 110 4.14 6.00 5.86
N ARG A 111 4.58 5.95 4.61
CA ARG A 111 5.46 6.95 3.98
C ARG A 111 4.69 7.92 3.09
N ALA A 112 3.42 7.65 2.83
CA ALA A 112 2.57 8.55 2.10
C ALA A 112 2.41 9.85 2.90
N SER A 113 2.11 10.92 2.19
CA SER A 113 1.62 12.18 2.75
C SER A 113 0.09 12.22 2.77
N VAL A 114 -0.54 11.61 1.76
CA VAL A 114 -1.99 11.52 1.63
C VAL A 114 -2.38 10.12 1.18
N VAL A 115 -3.45 9.57 1.77
CA VAL A 115 -4.00 8.26 1.48
C VAL A 115 -5.48 8.41 1.16
N HIS A 116 -5.85 8.19 -0.10
CA HIS A 116 -7.26 7.99 -0.45
C HIS A 116 -7.57 6.50 -0.42
N GLN A 117 -8.64 6.12 0.25
CA GLN A 117 -9.12 4.73 0.31
C GLN A 117 -10.58 4.69 -0.13
N PHE A 118 -10.86 3.92 -1.17
CA PHE A 118 -12.22 3.57 -1.55
C PHE A 118 -12.56 2.16 -1.07
N GLU A 119 -13.68 2.02 -0.38
CA GLU A 119 -14.24 0.72 0.01
C GLU A 119 -15.65 0.52 -0.54
N SER A 120 -15.85 -0.58 -1.25
CA SER A 120 -17.13 -0.91 -1.87
C SER A 120 -18.07 -1.71 -0.97
N THR A 121 -17.55 -2.41 0.04
CA THR A 121 -18.29 -3.46 0.75
C THR A 121 -17.99 -3.56 2.24
N PHE A 122 -16.78 -3.21 2.69
CA PHE A 122 -16.37 -3.34 4.08
C PHE A 122 -15.99 -1.98 4.66
N VAL A 123 -16.21 -1.79 5.96
CA VAL A 123 -15.68 -0.62 6.66
C VAL A 123 -14.14 -0.68 6.63
N PRO A 124 -13.42 0.42 6.31
CA PRO A 124 -11.97 0.47 6.33
C PRO A 124 -11.38 -0.08 7.63
N GLY A 125 -10.38 -0.95 7.54
CA GLY A 125 -9.80 -1.65 8.70
C GLY A 125 -9.29 -0.73 9.82
N GLN A 126 -8.91 0.51 9.50
CA GLN A 126 -8.47 1.56 10.44
C GLN A 126 -9.63 2.10 11.29
N LEU A 127 -10.85 2.02 10.77
CA LEU A 127 -12.06 2.61 11.33
C LEU A 127 -12.97 1.58 11.99
N GLN A 128 -12.66 0.29 11.86
CA GLN A 128 -13.45 -0.78 12.45
C GLN A 128 -13.42 -0.73 13.98
N THR A 129 -14.54 -1.00 14.64
CA THR A 129 -14.60 -1.27 16.09
C THR A 129 -14.20 -2.72 16.35
N GLU A 130 -13.78 -3.03 17.58
CA GLU A 130 -13.47 -4.41 17.95
C GLU A 130 -14.66 -5.34 17.72
N LYS A 131 -15.88 -4.89 18.06
CA LYS A 131 -17.12 -5.64 17.81
C LYS A 131 -17.32 -5.95 16.33
N HIS A 132 -17.09 -4.97 15.45
CA HIS A 132 -17.19 -5.17 14.01
C HIS A 132 -16.12 -6.15 13.48
N MET A 133 -14.87 -6.05 13.98
CA MET A 133 -13.80 -6.99 13.64
C MET A 133 -14.15 -8.43 14.04
N ARG A 134 -14.61 -8.62 15.28
CA ARG A 134 -15.02 -9.94 15.79
C ARG A 134 -16.15 -10.54 14.96
N MET A 135 -17.12 -9.73 14.55
CA MET A 135 -18.20 -10.14 13.64
C MET A 135 -17.65 -10.57 12.28
N LEU A 136 -16.73 -9.79 11.70
CA LEU A 136 -16.14 -10.07 10.39
C LEU A 136 -15.29 -11.35 10.40
N PHE A 137 -14.34 -11.45 11.34
CA PHE A 137 -13.42 -12.58 11.42
C PHE A 137 -14.08 -13.86 11.92
N GLY A 138 -15.03 -13.77 12.85
CA GLY A 138 -15.79 -14.92 13.33
C GLY A 138 -16.69 -15.57 12.28
N ARG A 139 -17.01 -14.86 11.19
CA ARG A 139 -17.76 -15.41 10.03
C ARG A 139 -16.85 -16.03 8.97
N ASN A 140 -15.54 -15.89 9.07
CA ASN A 140 -14.61 -16.47 8.10
C ASN A 140 -14.34 -17.94 8.46
N HIS A 141 -15.00 -18.86 7.77
CA HIS A 141 -14.84 -20.30 7.99
C HIS A 141 -13.42 -20.86 7.73
N ASN A 142 -12.51 -20.05 7.18
CA ASN A 142 -11.11 -20.43 7.02
C ASN A 142 -10.25 -20.11 8.25
N LEU A 143 -10.80 -19.41 9.26
CA LEU A 143 -10.11 -19.09 10.50
C LEU A 143 -10.69 -19.94 11.64
N SER A 144 -9.82 -20.53 12.45
CA SER A 144 -10.18 -20.99 13.78
C SER A 144 -10.53 -19.81 14.69
N GLU A 145 -11.21 -20.07 15.80
CA GLU A 145 -11.54 -19.04 16.79
C GLU A 145 -10.28 -18.33 17.34
N LEU A 146 -9.21 -19.10 17.57
CA LEU A 146 -7.93 -18.55 18.02
C LEU A 146 -7.29 -17.63 16.95
N GLU A 147 -7.33 -18.03 15.68
CA GLU A 147 -6.82 -17.19 14.58
C GLU A 147 -7.67 -15.92 14.40
N ALA A 148 -9.00 -16.02 14.52
CA ALA A 148 -9.88 -14.86 14.46
C ALA A 148 -9.60 -13.85 15.61
N GLU A 149 -9.30 -14.35 16.82
CA GLU A 149 -8.86 -13.50 17.93
C GLU A 149 -7.51 -12.84 17.61
N GLN A 150 -6.54 -13.61 17.11
CA GLN A 150 -5.22 -13.08 16.74
C GLN A 150 -5.34 -11.98 15.68
N GLU A 151 -6.13 -12.18 14.63
CA GLU A 151 -6.42 -11.19 13.59
C GLU A 151 -7.09 -9.94 14.16
N THR A 152 -8.01 -10.09 15.13
CA THR A 152 -8.64 -8.97 15.84
C THR A 152 -7.59 -8.15 16.59
N GLN A 153 -6.73 -8.80 17.37
CA GLN A 153 -5.67 -8.13 18.13
C GLN A 153 -4.61 -7.48 17.22
N GLU A 154 -4.25 -8.13 16.12
CA GLU A 154 -3.37 -7.56 15.10
C GLU A 154 -3.99 -6.33 14.43
N ARG A 155 -5.30 -6.38 14.12
CA ARG A 155 -6.03 -5.23 13.58
C ARG A 155 -6.01 -4.07 14.56
N LEU A 156 -6.39 -4.28 15.82
CA LEU A 156 -6.38 -3.25 16.87
C LEU A 156 -5.00 -2.57 17.00
N ARG A 157 -3.92 -3.36 17.09
CA ARG A 157 -2.55 -2.81 17.11
C ARG A 157 -2.23 -2.01 15.85
N SER A 158 -2.69 -2.47 14.69
CA SER A 158 -2.44 -1.82 13.41
C SER A 158 -3.22 -0.52 13.21
N GLN A 159 -4.27 -0.26 14.00
CA GLN A 159 -5.05 0.98 14.00
C GLN A 159 -4.38 2.10 14.83
N GLN A 160 -3.56 1.75 15.82
CA GLN A 160 -3.00 2.72 16.78
C GLN A 160 -2.31 3.93 16.11
N PRO A 161 -1.47 3.76 15.07
CA PRO A 161 -0.82 4.92 14.44
C PRO A 161 -1.82 5.92 13.83
N PHE A 162 -2.89 5.42 13.21
CA PHE A 162 -3.91 6.28 12.60
C PHE A 162 -4.64 7.12 13.67
N TRP A 163 -5.03 6.50 14.78
CA TRP A 163 -5.74 7.20 15.88
C TRP A 163 -4.82 8.05 16.75
N GLY A 164 -3.51 7.83 16.69
CA GLY A 164 -2.51 8.66 17.38
C GLY A 164 -2.23 10.00 16.71
N GLY A 165 -2.70 10.23 15.47
CA GLY A 165 -2.44 11.47 14.72
C GLY A 165 -1.05 11.56 14.08
N ASP A 166 -0.19 10.55 14.31
CA ASP A 166 1.13 10.43 13.70
C ASP A 166 1.02 9.68 12.37
N GLY A 167 0.76 10.37 11.26
CA GLY A 167 0.61 9.71 9.96
C GLY A 167 0.25 10.62 8.78
N PRO A 168 -0.05 10.02 7.61
CA PRO A 168 -0.57 10.76 6.47
C PRO A 168 -1.97 11.30 6.73
N GLU A 169 -2.39 12.26 5.90
CA GLU A 169 -3.78 12.63 5.75
C GLU A 169 -4.57 11.47 5.10
N HIS A 170 -5.77 11.19 5.58
CA HIS A 170 -6.61 10.10 5.11
C HIS A 170 -7.95 10.60 4.58
N HIS A 171 -8.29 10.21 3.34
CA HIS A 171 -9.62 10.41 2.78
C HIS A 171 -10.27 9.05 2.53
N PHE A 172 -11.29 8.74 3.32
CA PHE A 172 -12.07 7.53 3.18
C PHE A 172 -13.33 7.84 2.38
N LEU A 173 -13.55 7.05 1.33
CA LEU A 173 -14.79 7.05 0.55
C LEU A 173 -15.42 5.66 0.62
N LEU A 174 -16.58 5.56 1.23
CA LEU A 174 -17.30 4.30 1.39
C LEU A 174 -18.49 4.25 0.43
N SER A 175 -18.84 3.07 -0.08
CA SER A 175 -20.18 2.88 -0.63
C SER A 175 -21.21 2.81 0.51
N GLU A 176 -22.47 3.14 0.24
CA GLU A 176 -23.56 2.86 1.20
C GLU A 176 -23.68 1.36 1.54
N ALA A 177 -23.21 0.46 0.67
CA ALA A 177 -23.18 -0.97 0.95
C ALA A 177 -22.25 -1.31 2.13
N ALA A 178 -21.09 -0.65 2.21
CA ALA A 178 -20.14 -0.84 3.32
C ALA A 178 -20.74 -0.44 4.68
N LEU A 179 -21.68 0.51 4.68
CA LEU A 179 -22.40 0.93 5.87
C LEU A 179 -23.56 -0.03 6.18
N ARG A 180 -24.32 -0.46 5.17
CA ARG A 180 -25.45 -1.37 5.39
C ARG A 180 -25.04 -2.80 5.73
N PHE A 181 -23.83 -3.22 5.36
CA PHE A 181 -23.32 -4.57 5.64
C PHE A 181 -22.58 -4.66 6.99
N GLY A 182 -23.33 -4.45 8.07
CA GLY A 182 -22.87 -4.73 9.44
C GLY A 182 -22.23 -3.54 10.16
N CYS A 183 -22.44 -2.30 9.69
CA CYS A 183 -22.23 -1.12 10.52
C CYS A 183 -23.41 -1.01 11.50
N ASP A 184 -23.17 -1.25 12.78
CA ASP A 184 -24.14 -0.93 13.83
C ASP A 184 -23.93 0.52 14.32
N ALA A 185 -24.68 0.93 15.34
CA ALA A 185 -24.58 2.28 15.90
C ALA A 185 -23.17 2.59 16.41
N GLU A 186 -22.53 1.66 17.12
CA GLU A 186 -21.17 1.81 17.63
C GLU A 186 -20.16 1.99 16.49
N GLN A 187 -20.28 1.22 15.41
CA GLN A 187 -19.44 1.36 14.23
C GLN A 187 -19.69 2.68 13.50
N LEU A 188 -20.92 3.18 13.46
CA LEU A 188 -21.23 4.48 12.85
C LEU A 188 -20.64 5.63 13.67
N ASP A 189 -20.77 5.59 14.99
CA ASP A 189 -20.17 6.57 15.90
C ASP A 189 -18.64 6.62 15.71
N ARG A 190 -18.00 5.47 15.54
CA ARG A 190 -16.56 5.36 15.26
C ARG A 190 -16.16 6.04 13.95
N LEU A 191 -17.00 5.96 12.91
CA LEU A 191 -16.75 6.65 11.64
C LEU A 191 -16.91 8.17 11.77
N ILE A 192 -17.89 8.61 12.55
CA ILE A 192 -18.12 10.04 12.84
C ILE A 192 -16.97 10.63 13.67
N GLU A 193 -16.46 9.86 14.64
CA GLU A 193 -15.27 10.21 15.41
C GLU A 193 -14.05 10.37 14.50
N ALA A 194 -13.84 9.44 13.55
CA ALA A 194 -12.76 9.54 12.58
C ALA A 194 -12.85 10.79 11.70
N ASP A 195 -14.06 11.13 11.23
CA ASP A 195 -14.33 12.37 10.45
C ASP A 195 -14.21 13.67 11.28
N SER A 196 -13.87 13.55 12.57
CA SER A 196 -13.62 14.69 13.45
C SER A 196 -12.13 14.87 13.77
N LEU A 197 -11.25 14.00 13.24
CA LEU A 197 -9.81 14.13 13.34
C LEU A 197 -9.29 15.12 12.27
N ASP A 198 -8.30 15.94 12.63
CA ASP A 198 -7.74 16.96 11.72
C ASP A 198 -7.07 16.36 10.46
N HIS A 199 -6.62 15.11 10.53
CA HIS A 199 -5.94 14.40 9.45
C HIS A 199 -6.83 13.38 8.73
N ALA A 200 -8.14 13.38 8.95
CA ALA A 200 -9.05 12.42 8.31
C ALA A 200 -10.37 13.01 7.83
N THR A 201 -10.86 12.51 6.70
CA THR A 201 -12.21 12.78 6.19
C THR A 201 -12.90 11.46 5.85
N VAL A 202 -14.14 11.29 6.27
CA VAL A 202 -14.96 10.09 5.97
C VAL A 202 -16.23 10.51 5.24
N ARG A 203 -16.31 10.11 3.97
CA ARG A 203 -17.48 10.34 3.12
C ARG A 203 -18.07 9.02 2.65
N TYR A 204 -19.33 9.05 2.25
CA TYR A 204 -19.98 7.90 1.63
C TYR A 204 -20.74 8.27 0.34
N LEU A 205 -20.89 7.29 -0.56
CA LEU A 205 -21.69 7.37 -1.77
C LEU A 205 -23.07 6.73 -1.54
N PRO A 206 -24.15 7.54 -1.49
CA PRO A 206 -25.50 7.02 -1.36
C PRO A 206 -25.93 6.19 -2.57
N PHE A 207 -26.75 5.16 -2.36
CA PHE A 207 -27.36 4.38 -3.44
C PHE A 207 -28.26 5.22 -4.35
N SER A 208 -28.86 6.29 -3.84
CA SER A 208 -29.68 7.22 -4.63
C SER A 208 -28.90 7.90 -5.76
N GLU A 209 -27.58 8.00 -5.64
CA GLU A 209 -26.72 8.57 -6.67
C GLU A 209 -26.46 7.58 -7.82
N GLY A 210 -26.81 6.30 -7.66
CA GLY A 210 -26.48 5.23 -8.60
C GLY A 210 -25.02 4.77 -8.51
N PRO A 211 -24.63 3.72 -9.26
CA PRO A 211 -23.29 3.16 -9.19
C PRO A 211 -22.22 4.17 -9.64
N PRO A 212 -21.04 4.18 -9.00
CA PRO A 212 -19.94 5.02 -9.45
C PRO A 212 -19.35 4.44 -10.77
N PRO A 213 -19.30 5.23 -11.85
CA PRO A 213 -19.04 4.68 -13.20
C PRO A 213 -17.62 4.14 -13.39
N LEU A 214 -16.64 4.65 -12.63
CA LEU A 214 -15.22 4.31 -12.77
C LEU A 214 -14.63 3.58 -11.55
N MET A 215 -15.45 3.22 -10.56
CA MET A 215 -14.99 2.66 -9.28
C MET A 215 -15.66 1.32 -9.01
N HIS A 216 -15.04 0.25 -9.51
CA HIS A 216 -15.59 -1.11 -9.44
C HIS A 216 -14.99 -1.97 -8.32
N LEU A 217 -13.76 -1.65 -7.89
CA LEU A 217 -13.01 -2.41 -6.88
C LEU A 217 -12.52 -1.45 -5.79
N PRO A 218 -12.39 -1.91 -4.53
CA PRO A 218 -11.65 -1.17 -3.51
C PRO A 218 -10.21 -0.91 -3.96
N PHE A 219 -9.70 0.27 -3.62
CA PHE A 219 -8.33 0.64 -3.91
C PHE A 219 -7.81 1.69 -2.93
N PHE A 220 -6.49 1.82 -2.89
CA PHE A 220 -5.78 2.88 -2.22
C PHE A 220 -5.00 3.69 -3.24
N LEU A 221 -5.11 5.02 -3.19
CA LEU A 221 -4.22 5.93 -3.89
C LEU A 221 -3.32 6.60 -2.86
N LEU A 222 -2.02 6.33 -2.94
CA LEU A 222 -1.01 6.86 -2.04
C LEU A 222 -0.22 7.95 -2.76
N SER A 223 -0.17 9.14 -2.15
CA SER A 223 0.61 10.26 -2.65
C SER A 223 1.80 10.54 -1.76
N PHE A 224 2.97 10.79 -2.34
CA PHE A 224 4.24 10.93 -1.60
C PHE A 224 4.75 12.37 -1.61
N PRO A 225 5.44 12.81 -0.54
CA PRO A 225 5.87 14.20 -0.42
C PRO A 225 7.07 14.56 -1.29
N ALA A 226 7.88 13.57 -1.70
CA ALA A 226 9.05 13.80 -2.54
C ALA A 226 8.62 13.91 -4.01
N GLU A 227 9.03 14.98 -4.68
CA GLU A 227 8.65 15.29 -6.08
C GLU A 227 9.04 14.18 -7.08
N ASP A 228 10.14 13.47 -6.78
CA ASP A 228 10.64 12.35 -7.59
C ASP A 228 9.97 11.00 -7.28
N ASP A 229 9.13 10.92 -6.25
CA ASP A 229 8.41 9.70 -5.85
C ASP A 229 7.05 9.68 -6.53
N PRO A 230 6.77 8.68 -7.39
CA PRO A 230 5.48 8.61 -8.07
C PRO A 230 4.40 8.21 -7.06
N ASP A 231 3.24 8.85 -7.16
CA ASP A 231 2.01 8.34 -6.56
C ASP A 231 1.76 6.91 -7.04
N ILE A 232 1.15 6.08 -6.19
CA ILE A 232 0.84 4.69 -6.53
C ILE A 232 -0.61 4.35 -6.22
N VAL A 233 -1.17 3.45 -7.01
CA VAL A 233 -2.45 2.81 -6.68
C VAL A 233 -2.19 1.38 -6.25
N TYR A 234 -2.75 1.01 -5.11
CA TYR A 234 -2.74 -0.35 -4.60
C TYR A 234 -4.15 -0.94 -4.65
N VAL A 235 -4.26 -2.13 -5.23
CA VAL A 235 -5.50 -2.92 -5.30
C VAL A 235 -5.24 -4.29 -4.70
N GLU A 236 -6.09 -4.68 -3.76
CA GLU A 236 -6.11 -6.04 -3.23
C GLU A 236 -7.13 -6.87 -4.01
N ALA A 237 -6.63 -7.77 -4.85
CA ALA A 237 -7.44 -8.81 -5.47
C ALA A 237 -7.49 -10.05 -4.57
N GLN A 238 -8.41 -10.96 -4.85
CA GLN A 238 -8.66 -12.15 -4.02
C GLN A 238 -7.38 -13.00 -3.82
N ASN A 239 -6.54 -13.11 -4.84
CA ASN A 239 -5.31 -13.93 -4.80
C ASN A 239 -4.02 -13.14 -5.07
N ALA A 240 -4.08 -11.82 -5.18
CA ALA A 240 -2.93 -11.01 -5.55
C ALA A 240 -3.00 -9.58 -5.01
N TYR A 241 -1.83 -9.01 -4.80
CA TYR A 241 -1.62 -7.59 -4.57
C TYR A 241 -1.15 -6.94 -5.86
N ILE A 242 -1.79 -5.85 -6.28
CA ILE A 242 -1.51 -5.16 -7.53
C ILE A 242 -1.10 -3.73 -7.21
N TYR A 243 0.02 -3.28 -7.76
CA TYR A 243 0.56 -1.95 -7.59
C TYR A 243 0.72 -1.29 -8.95
N PHE A 244 0.00 -0.19 -9.17
CA PHE A 244 0.12 0.66 -10.34
C PHE A 244 0.99 1.86 -9.99
N GLU A 245 2.12 1.98 -10.68
CA GLU A 245 3.07 3.09 -10.51
C GLU A 245 3.12 3.99 -11.76
N GLU A 246 2.40 3.61 -12.82
CA GLU A 246 2.35 4.35 -14.08
C GLU A 246 1.44 5.58 -13.96
N ALA A 247 1.93 6.73 -14.42
CA ALA A 247 1.23 8.00 -14.34
C ALA A 247 -0.18 7.97 -14.96
N GLU A 248 -0.37 7.26 -16.08
CA GLU A 248 -1.69 7.11 -16.72
C GLU A 248 -2.65 6.29 -15.86
N SER A 249 -2.17 5.18 -15.30
CA SER A 249 -2.96 4.36 -14.37
C SER A 249 -3.34 5.17 -13.12
N VAL A 250 -2.38 5.84 -12.49
CA VAL A 250 -2.64 6.69 -11.31
C VAL A 250 -3.64 7.81 -11.63
N LYS A 251 -3.47 8.48 -12.77
CA LYS A 251 -4.39 9.52 -13.24
C LYS A 251 -5.80 8.98 -13.44
N TYR A 252 -5.95 7.76 -13.96
CA TYR A 252 -7.24 7.11 -14.11
C TYR A 252 -7.98 6.96 -12.77
N TYR A 253 -7.32 6.43 -11.73
CA TYR A 253 -7.93 6.27 -10.40
C TYR A 253 -8.19 7.62 -9.71
N ARG A 254 -7.31 8.61 -9.89
CA ARG A 254 -7.54 9.98 -9.39
C ARG A 254 -8.78 10.61 -10.03
N ASN A 255 -8.94 10.47 -11.34
CA ASN A 255 -10.12 10.93 -12.05
C ASN A 255 -11.39 10.18 -11.60
N ALA A 256 -11.27 8.89 -11.29
CA ALA A 256 -12.38 8.11 -10.75
C ALA A 256 -12.87 8.70 -9.41
N LEU A 257 -11.96 9.00 -8.47
CA LEU A 257 -12.30 9.68 -7.20
C LEU A 257 -12.93 11.06 -7.45
N ALA A 258 -12.34 11.86 -8.34
CA ALA A 258 -12.87 13.18 -8.67
C ALA A 258 -14.30 13.11 -9.27
N SER A 259 -14.60 12.08 -10.06
CA SER A 259 -15.91 11.92 -10.73
C SER A 259 -17.08 11.70 -9.79
N VAL A 260 -16.82 11.37 -8.51
CA VAL A 260 -17.84 11.08 -7.50
C VAL A 260 -17.80 12.06 -6.32
N ALA A 261 -16.86 13.01 -6.31
CA ALA A 261 -16.63 13.92 -5.18
C ALA A 261 -17.90 14.71 -4.82
N ASP A 262 -18.58 15.28 -5.82
CA ASP A 262 -19.80 16.09 -5.63
C ASP A 262 -21.02 15.27 -5.20
N ARG A 263 -20.98 13.94 -5.40
CA ARG A 263 -22.04 12.99 -5.04
C ARG A 263 -21.82 12.37 -3.66
N ALA A 264 -20.61 12.47 -3.12
CA ALA A 264 -20.27 11.93 -1.82
C ALA A 264 -20.80 12.83 -0.70
N ARG A 265 -21.41 12.24 0.33
CA ARG A 265 -21.95 12.95 1.50
C ARG A 265 -21.08 12.73 2.73
N SER A 266 -21.16 13.63 3.71
CA SER A 266 -20.46 13.43 4.98
C SER A 266 -21.03 12.20 5.68
N ILE A 267 -20.19 11.41 6.34
CA ILE A 267 -20.66 10.27 7.13
C ILE A 267 -21.64 10.70 8.25
N LYS A 268 -21.54 11.95 8.73
CA LYS A 268 -22.43 12.54 9.75
C LYS A 268 -23.89 12.67 9.28
N GLU A 269 -24.14 12.59 7.97
CA GLU A 269 -25.49 12.62 7.38
C GLU A 269 -26.13 11.22 7.28
N PHE A 270 -25.35 10.15 7.44
CA PHE A 270 -25.82 8.78 7.30
C PHE A 270 -26.75 8.39 8.46
N LYS A 271 -27.82 7.66 8.13
CA LYS A 271 -28.79 7.15 9.10
C LYS A 271 -28.95 5.65 8.91
N LEU A 272 -28.83 4.89 10.00
CA LEU A 272 -29.02 3.44 10.04
C LEU A 272 -30.46 3.05 9.67
#